data_AF-A0A4V0XM37-F1
#
_entry.id   AF-A0A4V0XM37-F1
#
_cell.length_a   1.000
_cell.length_b   1.000
_cell.length_c   1.000
_cell.angle_alpha   90.00
_cell.angle_beta   90.00
_cell.angle_gamma   90.00
#
_symmetry.space_group_name_H-M   'P 1'
#
loop_
_entity.id
_entity.type
_entity.pdbx_description
1 polymer ?
#
loop_
_entity_poly.entity_id
_entity_poly.type
_entity_poly.pdbx_seq_one_letter_code
_entity_poly.pdbx_strand_id
1 'polypeptide(L)'
;MRVSATCVRVPTLRAHAVALHLEFANAISPAQAMNILARAPGVRVVDESHGDQPADPQMVSGLDEVLVSRIRVDHGGAPGKSLALWVVGDQLLKGAALNAVQIVELLVAA
;
A
#
# COMPACT_ATOMS: atom_id res chain seq x y z
N MET A 1 8.03 -8.49 14.11
CA MET A 1 6.86 -7.71 13.67
C MET A 1 5.62 -8.48 14.05
N ARG A 2 4.66 -7.87 14.76
CA ARG A 2 3.37 -8.50 15.11
C ARG A 2 2.33 -8.04 14.09
N VAL A 3 1.53 -8.97 13.56
CA VAL A 3 0.49 -8.69 12.57
C VAL A 3 -0.77 -9.46 12.95
N SER A 4 -1.92 -8.79 12.86
CA SER A 4 -3.24 -9.39 12.98
C SER A 4 -4.13 -8.79 11.89
N ALA A 5 -5.00 -9.58 11.29
CA ALA A 5 -5.90 -9.14 10.24
C ALA A 5 -7.21 -9.93 10.27
N THR A 6 -8.31 -9.23 9.98
CA THR A 6 -9.58 -9.85 9.60
C THR A 6 -9.70 -9.77 8.09
N CYS A 7 -9.71 -10.91 7.42
CA CYS A 7 -9.83 -10.98 5.97
C CYS A 7 -11.31 -11.13 5.57
N VAL A 8 -11.84 -10.16 4.83
CA VAL A 8 -13.23 -10.16 4.36
C VAL A 8 -13.26 -10.21 2.84
N ARG A 9 -14.14 -11.05 2.29
CA ARG A 9 -14.41 -11.06 0.85
C ARG A 9 -15.49 -10.03 0.52
N VAL A 10 -15.18 -9.17 -0.44
CA VAL A 10 -16.09 -8.13 -0.97
C VAL A 10 -16.18 -8.24 -2.49
N PRO A 11 -17.26 -7.76 -3.15
CA PRO A 11 -17.48 -7.93 -4.58
C PRO A 11 -16.61 -6.98 -5.43
N THR A 12 -15.30 -7.18 -5.39
CA THR A 12 -14.32 -6.53 -6.26
C THR A 12 -13.81 -7.55 -7.28
N LEU A 13 -13.65 -7.14 -8.55
CA LEU A 13 -13.38 -8.09 -9.63
C LEU A 13 -12.00 -8.75 -9.51
N ARG A 14 -10.93 -7.96 -9.37
CA ARG A 14 -9.54 -8.45 -9.46
C ARG A 14 -8.51 -7.69 -8.61
N ALA A 15 -8.96 -6.97 -7.60
CA ALA A 15 -8.09 -6.20 -6.72
C ALA A 15 -8.31 -6.56 -5.25
N HIS A 16 -7.30 -6.33 -4.43
CA HIS A 16 -7.42 -6.38 -2.97
C HIS A 16 -7.11 -5.01 -2.40
N ALA A 17 -7.83 -4.68 -1.32
CA ALA A 17 -7.61 -3.46 -0.57
C ALA A 17 -7.43 -3.77 0.92
N VAL A 18 -6.54 -3.03 1.56
CA VAL A 18 -6.15 -3.24 2.95
C VAL A 18 -6.16 -1.90 3.67
N ALA A 19 -6.99 -1.81 4.72
CA ALA A 19 -6.85 -0.77 5.73
C ALA A 19 -5.77 -1.20 6.73
N LEU A 20 -4.69 -0.43 6.81
CA LEU A 20 -3.56 -0.71 7.68
C LEU A 20 -3.52 0.30 8.83
N HIS A 21 -3.31 -0.22 10.03
CA HIS A 21 -2.97 0.52 11.23
C HIS A 21 -1.57 0.07 11.65
N LEU A 22 -0.62 1.00 11.64
CA LEU A 22 0.80 0.73 11.84
C LEU A 22 1.31 1.47 13.07
N GLU A 23 2.11 0.79 13.89
CA GLU A 23 2.86 1.38 14.99
C GLU A 23 4.37 1.22 14.74
N PHE A 24 5.12 2.28 14.97
CA PHE A 24 6.56 2.37 14.68
C PHE A 24 7.37 2.52 15.97
N ALA A 25 8.61 2.02 15.96
CA ALA A 25 9.50 2.15 17.12
C ALA A 25 9.83 3.63 17.44
N ASN A 26 9.98 4.44 16.39
CA ASN A 26 10.32 5.86 16.45
C ASN A 26 9.18 6.72 15.90
N ALA A 27 9.22 8.01 16.24
CA ALA A 27 8.24 8.96 15.72
C ALA A 27 8.29 9.02 14.19
N ILE A 28 7.11 9.14 13.57
CA ILE A 28 6.98 9.25 12.13
C ILE A 28 5.79 10.14 11.77
N SER A 29 6.00 11.06 10.84
CA SER A 29 4.93 11.89 10.30
C SER A 29 4.35 11.29 9.01
N PRO A 30 3.10 11.61 8.66
CA PRO A 30 2.52 11.25 7.36
C PRO A 30 3.40 11.70 6.18
N ALA A 31 3.97 12.91 6.24
CA ALA A 31 4.85 13.44 5.21
C ALA A 31 6.14 12.62 5.05
N GLN A 32 6.75 12.19 6.17
CA GLN A 32 7.90 11.29 6.12
C GLN A 32 7.52 9.94 5.50
N ALA A 33 6.38 9.36 5.88
CA ALA A 33 5.90 8.11 5.31
C ALA A 33 5.62 8.22 3.80
N MET A 34 4.97 9.29 3.34
CA MET A 34 4.75 9.57 1.92
C MET A 34 6.06 9.64 1.15
N ASN A 35 7.05 10.37 1.66
CA ASN A 35 8.37 10.49 1.02
C ASN A 35 9.11 9.16 0.92
N ILE A 36 8.99 8.29 1.93
CA ILE A 36 9.58 6.95 1.90
C ILE A 36 8.86 6.07 0.88
N LEU A 37 7.52 6.04 0.93
CA LEU A 37 6.70 5.21 0.04
C LEU A 37 6.82 5.62 -1.42
N ALA A 38 6.94 6.92 -1.72
CA ALA A 38 7.13 7.43 -3.08
C ALA A 38 8.46 6.96 -3.73
N ARG A 39 9.41 6.47 -2.94
CA ARG A 39 10.68 5.91 -3.42
C ARG A 39 10.68 4.38 -3.45
N ALA A 40 9.64 3.74 -2.92
CA ALA A 40 9.55 2.29 -2.90
C ALA A 40 9.18 1.77 -4.30
N PRO A 41 9.96 0.85 -4.88
CA PRO A 41 9.66 0.30 -6.21
C PRO A 41 8.25 -0.34 -6.26
N GLY A 42 7.49 -0.02 -7.31
CA GLY A 42 6.13 -0.54 -7.51
C GLY A 42 5.07 0.04 -6.57
N VAL A 43 5.40 1.08 -5.79
CA VAL A 43 4.43 1.82 -4.97
C VAL A 43 4.18 3.19 -5.60
N ARG A 44 2.91 3.56 -5.73
CA ARG A 44 2.50 4.90 -6.12
C ARG A 44 1.62 5.52 -5.03
N VAL A 45 2.12 6.60 -4.44
CA VAL A 45 1.37 7.38 -3.45
C VAL A 45 0.35 8.24 -4.19
N VAL A 46 -0.91 8.18 -3.77
CA VAL A 46 -1.98 9.04 -4.27
C VAL A 46 -2.00 10.31 -3.42
N ASP A 47 -1.77 11.47 -4.05
CA ASP A 47 -1.70 12.75 -3.36
C ASP A 47 -3.07 13.44 -3.35
N GLU A 48 -3.83 13.19 -2.29
CA GLU A 48 -5.15 13.78 -2.07
C GLU A 48 -5.09 15.32 -1.89
N SER A 49 -3.93 15.92 -1.62
CA SER A 49 -3.81 17.37 -1.45
C SER A 49 -4.03 18.15 -2.75
N HIS A 50 -3.86 17.48 -3.90
CA HIS A 50 -4.11 18.03 -5.23
C HIS A 50 -5.52 17.73 -5.77
N GLY A 51 -6.40 17.14 -4.94
CA GLY A 51 -7.78 16.80 -5.31
C GLY A 51 -7.94 15.40 -5.92
N ASP A 52 -6.89 14.58 -5.91
CA ASP A 52 -6.99 13.18 -6.32
C ASP A 52 -7.95 12.41 -5.40
N GLN A 53 -8.72 11.50 -5.97
CA GLN A 53 -9.56 10.60 -5.18
C GLN A 53 -8.71 9.52 -4.51
N PRO A 54 -9.06 9.09 -3.28
CA PRO A 54 -8.41 7.96 -2.64
C PRO A 54 -8.41 6.71 -3.52
N ALA A 55 -7.41 5.85 -3.37
CA ALA A 55 -7.28 4.66 -4.20
C ALA A 55 -8.52 3.75 -4.08
N ASP A 56 -9.07 3.34 -5.22
CA ASP A 56 -10.19 2.40 -5.32
C ASP A 56 -9.75 1.13 -6.06
N PRO A 57 -10.30 -0.06 -5.75
CA PRO A 57 -10.06 -1.31 -6.48
C PRO A 57 -10.09 -1.22 -8.01
N GLN A 58 -10.93 -0.35 -8.60
CA GLN A 58 -11.00 -0.18 -10.05
C GLN A 58 -9.74 0.50 -10.61
N MET A 59 -9.11 1.39 -9.85
CA MET A 59 -7.94 2.16 -10.31
C MET A 59 -6.69 1.32 -10.51
N VAL A 60 -6.62 0.14 -9.91
CA VAL A 60 -5.42 -0.73 -9.94
C VAL A 60 -5.57 -1.93 -10.85
N SER A 61 -6.76 -2.17 -11.40
CA SER A 61 -7.02 -3.36 -12.21
C SER A 61 -6.15 -3.34 -13.47
N GLY A 62 -5.28 -4.34 -13.62
CA GLY A 62 -4.33 -4.45 -14.72
C GLY A 62 -3.06 -3.59 -14.56
N LEU A 63 -2.86 -2.92 -13.42
CA LEU A 63 -1.64 -2.18 -13.12
C LEU A 63 -0.69 -3.02 -12.26
N ASP A 64 0.61 -2.83 -12.49
CA ASP A 64 1.67 -3.45 -11.70
C ASP A 64 1.86 -2.72 -10.36
N GLU A 65 1.56 -1.41 -10.31
CA GLU A 65 1.75 -0.61 -9.10
C GLU A 65 0.69 -0.89 -8.04
N VAL A 66 1.13 -0.79 -6.77
CA VAL A 66 0.28 -0.76 -5.60
C VAL A 66 0.04 0.71 -5.22
N LEU A 67 -1.23 1.10 -5.14
CA LEU A 67 -1.60 2.45 -4.75
C LEU A 67 -1.72 2.56 -3.22
N VAL A 68 -1.19 3.65 -2.68
CA VAL A 68 -1.29 3.98 -1.26
C VAL A 68 -1.91 5.36 -1.09
N SER A 69 -2.97 5.45 -0.32
CA SER A 69 -3.67 6.70 -0.01
C SER A 69 -4.04 6.77 1.47
N ARG A 70 -4.68 7.87 1.89
CA ARG A 70 -5.24 8.08 3.23
C ARG A 70 -4.19 8.00 4.35
N ILE A 71 -2.93 8.32 4.03
CA ILE A 71 -1.81 8.28 4.98
C ILE A 71 -2.01 9.42 6.00
N ARG A 72 -2.22 9.05 7.26
CA ARG A 72 -2.50 10.00 8.35
C ARG A 72 -2.05 9.45 9.69
N VAL A 73 -2.00 10.32 10.69
CA VAL A 73 -1.79 9.91 12.08
C VAL A 73 -2.95 9.01 12.52
N ASP A 74 -2.63 7.88 13.15
CA ASP A 74 -3.61 7.05 13.82
C ASP A 74 -3.73 7.47 15.29
N HIS A 75 -4.86 8.10 15.63
CA HIS A 75 -5.14 8.55 16.98
C HIS A 75 -5.49 7.43 17.96
N GLY A 76 -5.74 6.20 17.47
CA GLY A 76 -5.94 5.03 18.32
C GLY A 76 -4.66 4.37 18.80
N GLY A 77 -3.52 4.72 18.22
CA GLY A 77 -2.21 4.14 18.54
C GLY A 77 -1.33 5.03 19.42
N ALA A 78 -0.04 4.68 19.49
CA ALA A 78 0.97 5.44 20.23
C ALA A 78 1.14 6.87 19.65
N PRO A 79 1.00 7.93 20.47
CA PRO A 79 1.08 9.31 20.00
C PRO A 79 2.38 9.62 19.25
N GLY A 80 2.26 10.17 18.03
CA GLY A 80 3.39 10.51 17.16
C GLY A 80 4.13 9.32 16.55
N LYS A 81 3.69 8.09 16.81
CA LYS A 81 4.32 6.84 16.36
C LYS A 81 3.38 5.89 15.62
N SER A 82 2.14 6.29 15.38
CA SER A 82 1.15 5.45 14.72
C SER A 82 0.56 6.14 13.50
N LEU A 83 0.44 5.39 12.41
CA LEU A 83 -0.15 5.83 11.15
C LEU A 83 -1.24 4.87 10.70
N ALA A 84 -2.25 5.42 10.05
CA ALA A 84 -3.23 4.64 9.30
C ALA A 84 -3.12 4.98 7.83
N LEU A 85 -3.25 3.97 6.96
CA LEU A 85 -3.21 4.13 5.50
C LEU A 85 -4.06 3.09 4.79
N TRP A 86 -4.38 3.38 3.54
CA TRP A 86 -5.17 2.53 2.65
C TRP A 86 -4.31 2.09 1.48
N VAL A 87 -4.30 0.77 1.21
CA VAL A 87 -3.47 0.16 0.17
C VAL A 87 -4.36 -0.63 -0.78
N VAL A 88 -4.16 -0.47 -2.08
CA VAL A 88 -4.93 -1.18 -3.11
C VAL A 88 -3.99 -1.71 -4.19
N GLY A 89 -4.17 -2.96 -4.63
CA GLY A 89 -3.37 -3.55 -5.70
C GLY A 89 -4.10 -4.66 -6.46
N ASP A 90 -3.68 -4.91 -7.70
CA ASP A 90 -4.18 -6.02 -8.52
C ASP A 90 -3.72 -7.37 -7.94
N GLN A 91 -4.68 -8.26 -7.67
CA GLN A 91 -4.39 -9.53 -7.02
C GLN A 91 -3.80 -10.57 -8.00
N LEU A 92 -4.06 -10.45 -9.30
CA LEU A 92 -3.51 -11.36 -10.31
C LEU A 92 -2.11 -10.95 -10.75
N LEU A 93 -1.77 -9.65 -10.68
CA LEU A 93 -0.45 -9.13 -11.01
C LEU A 93 0.47 -9.09 -9.79
N LYS A 94 0.57 -7.96 -9.09
CA LYS A 94 1.47 -7.86 -7.93
C LYS A 94 1.14 -8.86 -6.83
N GLY A 95 -0.12 -9.29 -6.72
CA GLY A 95 -0.53 -10.37 -5.83
C GLY A 95 -0.16 -11.80 -6.27
N ALA A 96 0.23 -12.02 -7.54
CA ALA A 96 0.58 -13.33 -8.06
C ALA A 96 1.65 -13.29 -9.18
N ALA A 97 1.25 -13.08 -10.44
CA ALA A 97 2.09 -13.32 -11.61
C ALA A 97 3.35 -12.44 -11.69
N LEU A 98 3.22 -11.15 -11.33
CA LEU A 98 4.31 -10.19 -11.44
C LEU A 98 5.49 -10.56 -10.52
N ASN A 99 5.22 -11.13 -9.35
CA ASN A 99 6.29 -11.58 -8.46
C ASN A 99 7.13 -12.70 -9.09
N ALA A 100 6.51 -13.62 -9.83
CA ALA A 100 7.24 -14.68 -10.52
C ALA A 100 8.14 -14.12 -11.64
N VAL A 101 7.65 -13.16 -12.41
CA VAL A 101 8.43 -12.45 -13.43
C VAL A 101 9.62 -11.72 -12.80
N GLN A 102 9.39 -10.94 -11.74
CA GLN A 102 10.44 -10.19 -11.04
C GLN A 102 11.54 -11.09 -10.45
N ILE A 103 11.18 -12.28 -9.95
CA ILE A 103 12.17 -13.27 -9.50
C ILE A 103 13.05 -13.74 -10.66
N VAL A 104 12.46 -14.02 -11.82
CA VAL A 104 13.22 -14.45 -13.01
C VAL A 104 14.12 -13.32 -13.53
N GLU A 105 13.64 -12.09 -13.56
CA GLU A 105 14.44 -10.92 -13.96
C GLU A 105 15.70 -10.78 -13.10
N LEU A 106 15.58 -10.98 -11.79
CA LEU A 106 16.72 -10.94 -10.86
C LEU A 106 17.71 -12.07 -11.12
N LEU A 107 17.25 -13.27 -11.49
CA LEU A 107 18.11 -14.42 -11.77
C LEU A 107 18.87 -14.28 -13.09
N VAL A 108 18.25 -13.65 -14.10
CA VAL A 108 18.86 -13.46 -15.43
C VAL A 108 19.79 -12.24 -15.46
N ALA A 109 19.59 -11.26 -14.58
CA ALA A 109 20.45 -10.10 -14.44
C ALA A 109 21.74 -10.35 -13.61
N ALA A 110 21.86 -11.53 -12.98
CA ALA A 110 23.03 -11.97 -12.19
C ALA A 110 24.07 -12.68 -13.07
#